data_AF-A0A5C7FRA7-F1
#
_entry.id   AF-A0A5C7FRA7-F1
#
_cell.length_a   1.000
_cell.length_b   1.000
_cell.length_c   1.000
_cell.angle_alpha   90.00
_cell.angle_beta   90.00
_cell.angle_gamma   90.00
#
_symmetry.space_group_name_H-M   'P 1'
#
loop_
_entity.id
_entity.type
_entity.pdbx_description
1 polymer ?
#
loop_
_entity_poly.entity_id
_entity_poly.type
_entity_poly.pdbx_seq_one_letter_code
_entity_poly.pdbx_strand_id
1 'polypeptide(L)'
;MPFVKGQSGNPAGRKPKKQDKQLIDRLTPFDDEAFKQLEVSLKAGERWAIKMFFEYRYGKPTQRIEQNGPSGGPATIDIRVLPGPPIPTSEDDINEDIQP
;
A
#
# COMPACT_ATOMS: atom_id res chain seq x y z
N MET A 1 -38.52 5.37 6.54
CA MET A 1 -38.44 6.74 7.10
C MET A 1 -38.35 7.72 5.94
N PRO A 2 -39.20 8.77 5.89
CA PRO A 2 -39.20 9.73 4.79
C PRO A 2 -37.95 10.65 4.84
N PHE A 3 -37.44 11.04 3.67
CA PHE A 3 -36.35 12.01 3.54
C PHE A 3 -36.80 13.40 4.02
N VAL A 4 -36.07 13.96 4.98
CA VAL A 4 -36.31 15.33 5.49
C VAL A 4 -35.35 16.28 4.80
N LYS A 5 -35.90 17.19 3.98
CA LYS A 5 -35.11 18.21 3.25
C LYS A 5 -34.34 19.09 4.25
N GLY A 6 -33.01 19.08 4.17
CA GLY A 6 -32.11 19.81 5.08
C GLY A 6 -31.45 18.95 6.16
N GLN A 7 -31.85 17.68 6.30
CA GLN A 7 -31.23 16.74 7.22
C GLN A 7 -30.23 15.88 6.45
N SER A 8 -28.92 16.11 6.66
CA SER A 8 -27.89 15.25 6.10
C SER A 8 -28.06 13.84 6.67
N GLY A 9 -28.03 12.81 5.81
CA GLY A 9 -28.22 11.40 6.21
C GLY A 9 -27.23 10.88 7.26
N ASN A 10 -26.20 11.67 7.60
CA ASN A 10 -25.38 11.49 8.78
C ASN A 10 -25.53 12.73 9.71
N PRO A 11 -26.30 12.64 10.82
CA PRO A 11 -26.47 13.77 11.75
C PRO A 11 -25.18 14.11 12.52
N ALA A 12 -24.20 13.20 12.56
CA ALA A 12 -22.93 13.40 13.25
C ALA A 12 -21.85 14.12 12.42
N GLY A 13 -22.14 14.43 11.14
CA GLY A 13 -21.19 15.11 10.25
C GLY A 13 -19.85 14.39 10.09
N ARG A 14 -18.85 15.09 9.54
CA ARG A 14 -17.45 14.64 9.53
C ARG A 14 -16.89 14.80 10.96
N LYS A 15 -16.28 13.75 11.51
CA LYS A 15 -15.63 13.82 12.83
C LYS A 15 -14.72 15.05 12.92
N PRO A 16 -14.81 15.85 14.00
CA PRO A 16 -14.02 17.06 14.14
C PRO A 16 -12.54 16.72 14.28
N LYS A 17 -11.67 17.45 13.57
CA LYS A 17 -10.19 17.32 13.58
C LYS A 17 -9.54 17.63 14.96
N LYS A 18 -10.30 17.68 16.04
CA LYS A 18 -9.85 18.17 17.35
C LYS A 18 -8.85 17.21 18.01
N GLN A 19 -9.06 15.91 17.87
CA GLN A 19 -8.15 14.89 18.39
C GLN A 19 -6.81 14.89 17.62
N ASP A 20 -6.87 14.99 16.29
CA ASP A 20 -5.67 15.07 15.44
C ASP A 20 -4.82 16.29 15.79
N LYS A 21 -5.44 17.45 16.04
CA LYS A 21 -4.74 18.68 16.45
C LYS A 21 -4.02 18.52 17.78
N GLN A 22 -4.69 17.95 18.78
CA GLN A 22 -4.08 17.70 20.08
C GLN A 22 -2.88 16.74 19.99
N LEU A 23 -2.96 15.75 19.10
CA LEU A 23 -1.85 14.83 18.88
C LEU A 23 -0.67 15.53 18.20
N ILE A 24 -0.94 16.36 17.19
CA ILE A 24 0.08 17.18 16.51
C ILE A 24 0.80 18.06 17.52
N ASP A 25 0.07 18.82 18.34
CA ASP A 25 0.66 19.73 19.34
C ASP A 25 1.54 19.01 20.37
N ARG A 26 1.26 17.73 20.64
CA ARG A 26 2.06 16.88 21.54
C ARG A 26 3.30 16.32 20.85
N LEU A 27 3.25 16.09 19.55
CA LEU A 27 4.35 15.53 18.76
C LEU A 27 5.32 16.60 18.27
N THR A 28 4.86 17.82 17.99
CA THR A 28 5.68 18.95 17.50
C THR A 28 7.00 19.17 18.28
N PRO A 29 7.03 19.13 19.64
CA PRO A 29 8.29 19.34 20.35
C PRO A 29 9.33 18.23 20.13
N PHE A 30 8.93 17.03 19.68
CA PHE A 30 9.83 15.92 19.41
C PHE A 30 10.38 15.92 17.99
N ASP A 31 9.89 16.80 17.11
CA ASP A 31 10.33 16.85 15.72
C ASP A 31 11.84 17.09 15.63
N ASP A 32 12.37 18.04 16.41
CA ASP A 32 13.81 18.35 16.45
C ASP A 32 14.66 17.18 16.92
N GLU A 33 14.18 16.41 17.91
CA GLU A 33 14.88 15.23 18.43
C GLU A 33 14.83 14.08 17.41
N ALA A 34 13.69 13.89 16.74
CA ALA A 34 13.53 12.90 15.68
C ALA A 34 14.47 13.16 14.50
N PHE A 35 14.65 14.43 14.10
CA PHE A 35 15.61 14.79 13.04
C PHE A 35 17.05 14.52 13.44
N LYS A 36 17.44 14.82 14.68
CA LYS A 36 18.79 14.49 15.19
C LYS A 36 19.04 12.99 15.19
N GLN A 37 18.07 12.21 15.66
CA GLN A 37 18.18 10.75 15.66
C GLN A 37 18.28 10.19 14.23
N LEU A 38 17.53 10.75 13.29
CA LEU A 38 17.62 10.38 11.88
C LEU A 38 19.02 10.67 11.31
N GLU A 39 19.63 11.80 11.67
CA GLU A 39 21.01 12.13 11.26
C GLU A 39 22.02 11.09 11.79
N VAL A 40 21.89 10.69 13.05
CA VAL A 40 22.75 9.65 13.66
C VAL A 40 22.57 8.32 12.93
N SER A 41 21.33 7.88 12.70
CA SER A 41 21.05 6.63 12.00
C SER A 41 21.48 6.65 10.52
N LEU A 42 21.42 7.80 9.85
CA LEU A 42 21.99 7.97 8.50
C LEU A 42 23.51 7.80 8.50
N LYS A 43 24.21 8.40 9.46
CA LYS A 43 25.67 8.24 9.61
C LYS A 43 26.07 6.80 9.96
N ALA A 44 25.22 6.10 10.73
CA ALA A 44 25.41 4.68 11.05
C ALA A 44 25.15 3.74 9.85
N GLY A 45 24.55 4.23 8.75
CA GLY A 45 24.25 3.43 7.57
C GLY A 45 23.00 2.56 7.71
N GLU A 46 22.10 2.91 8.63
CA GLU A 46 20.86 2.16 8.85
C GLU A 46 19.95 2.19 7.61
N ARG A 47 19.60 1.00 7.08
CA ARG A 47 18.81 0.87 5.85
C ARG A 47 17.44 1.56 5.95
N TRP A 48 16.81 1.53 7.12
CA TRP A 48 15.51 2.15 7.33
C TRP A 48 15.59 3.68 7.27
N ALA A 49 16.65 4.28 7.79
CA ALA A 49 16.85 5.73 7.81
C ALA A 49 17.13 6.26 6.40
N ILE A 50 17.96 5.54 5.65
CA ILE A 50 18.27 5.84 4.25
C ILE A 50 16.99 5.76 3.40
N LYS A 51 16.20 4.68 3.54
CA LYS A 51 14.92 4.52 2.84
C LYS A 51 13.95 5.64 3.17
N MET A 52 13.77 5.97 4.46
CA MET A 52 12.91 7.08 4.89
C MET A 52 13.36 8.40 4.27
N PHE A 53 14.65 8.73 4.31
CA PHE A 53 15.17 9.96 3.71
C PHE A 53 14.86 10.06 2.22
N PHE A 54 15.08 9.00 1.45
CA PHE A 54 14.76 8.98 0.02
C PHE A 54 13.25 9.06 -0.25
N GLU A 55 12.42 8.37 0.54
CA GLU A 55 10.96 8.45 0.42
C GLU A 55 10.41 9.87 0.65
N TYR A 56 10.93 10.60 1.63
CA TYR A 56 10.51 11.99 1.87
C TYR A 56 11.09 12.95 0.83
N ARG A 57 12.32 12.72 0.36
CA ARG A 57 13.01 13.64 -0.55
C ARG A 57 12.55 13.54 -2.01
N TYR A 58 12.18 12.33 -2.45
CA TYR A 58 11.77 12.06 -3.85
C TYR A 58 10.31 11.59 -3.96
N GLY A 59 9.62 11.44 -2.83
CA GLY A 59 8.29 10.86 -2.77
C GLY A 59 8.30 9.34 -2.82
N LYS A 60 7.15 8.74 -2.52
CA LYS A 60 6.95 7.31 -2.73
C LYS A 60 6.67 7.06 -4.21
N PRO A 61 7.21 5.99 -4.82
CA PRO A 61 6.90 5.65 -6.20
C PRO A 61 5.39 5.51 -6.35
N THR A 62 4.79 6.41 -7.11
CA THR A 62 3.34 6.40 -7.35
C THR A 62 3.02 5.37 -8.40
N GLN A 63 2.41 4.26 -8.01
CA GLN A 63 1.86 3.32 -8.96
C GLN A 63 0.56 3.91 -9.56
N ARG A 64 0.61 4.31 -10.83
CA ARG A 64 -0.59 4.64 -11.60
C ARG A 64 -1.14 3.35 -12.21
N ILE A 65 -2.30 2.91 -11.76
CA ILE A 65 -3.05 1.81 -12.38
C ILE A 65 -4.08 2.47 -13.29
N GLU A 66 -3.85 2.42 -14.60
CA GLU A 66 -4.82 2.87 -15.59
C GLU A 66 -5.79 1.73 -15.88
N GLN A 67 -7.01 1.84 -15.36
CA GLN A 67 -8.08 0.86 -15.59
C GLN A 67 -8.94 1.32 -16.77
N ASN A 68 -8.55 0.93 -17.99
CA ASN A 68 -9.38 1.15 -19.18
C ASN A 68 -10.44 0.05 -19.28
N GLY A 69 -11.52 0.19 -18.52
CA GLY A 69 -12.74 -0.61 -18.73
C GLY A 69 -13.56 -0.05 -19.90
N PRO A 70 -14.33 -0.87 -20.64
CA PRO A 70 -15.14 -0.42 -21.77
C PRO A 70 -16.25 0.60 -21.43
N SER A 71 -16.43 0.96 -20.16
CA SER A 71 -17.39 1.98 -19.70
C SER A 71 -17.11 2.50 -18.28
N GLY A 72 -15.84 2.75 -17.91
CA GLY A 72 -15.48 3.47 -16.66
C GLY A 72 -15.95 2.87 -15.32
N GLY A 73 -16.56 1.68 -15.30
CA GLY A 73 -16.92 0.94 -14.10
C GLY A 73 -15.74 0.11 -13.57
N PRO A 74 -15.75 -0.28 -12.28
CA PRO A 74 -14.71 -1.12 -11.71
C PRO A 74 -14.68 -2.46 -12.44
N ALA A 75 -13.55 -2.81 -13.05
CA ALA A 75 -13.39 -4.13 -13.66
C ALA A 75 -13.27 -5.18 -12.54
N THR A 76 -14.27 -6.04 -12.43
CA THR A 76 -14.22 -7.24 -11.60
C THR A 76 -13.30 -8.24 -12.29
N ILE A 77 -12.12 -8.49 -11.72
CA ILE A 77 -11.17 -9.48 -12.23
C ILE A 77 -11.34 -10.74 -11.39
N ASP A 78 -12.02 -11.74 -11.95
CA ASP A 78 -12.17 -13.05 -11.32
C ASP A 78 -10.86 -13.85 -11.50
N ILE A 79 -10.02 -13.86 -10.46
CA ILE A 79 -8.80 -14.66 -10.45
C ILE A 79 -9.18 -16.13 -10.18
N ARG A 80 -9.35 -16.91 -11.25
CA ARG A 80 -9.46 -18.37 -11.14
C ARG A 80 -8.04 -18.95 -11.11
N VAL A 81 -7.60 -19.41 -9.95
CA VAL A 81 -6.36 -20.19 -9.82
C VAL A 81 -6.58 -21.50 -10.58
N LEU A 82 -6.00 -21.62 -11.77
CA LEU A 82 -5.93 -22.89 -12.47
C LEU A 82 -4.97 -23.79 -11.68
N PRO A 83 -5.39 -25.00 -11.25
CA PRO A 83 -4.44 -25.94 -10.69
C PRO A 83 -3.34 -26.16 -11.73
N GLY A 84 -2.09 -25.96 -11.33
CA GLY A 84 -0.95 -26.20 -12.20
C GLY A 84 -0.97 -27.64 -12.72
N PRO A 85 -0.39 -27.91 -13.90
CA PRO A 85 -0.21 -29.28 -14.36
C PRO A 85 0.51 -30.10 -13.28
N PRO A 86 0.16 -31.39 -13.11
CA PRO A 86 0.84 -32.24 -12.15
C PRO A 86 2.34 -32.19 -12.48
N ILE A 87 3.15 -31.84 -11.49
CA ILE A 87 4.60 -31.94 -11.61
C ILE A 87 4.90 -33.43 -11.83
N PRO A 88 5.61 -33.83 -12.89
CA PRO A 88 5.98 -35.23 -13.08
C PRO A 88 6.84 -35.65 -11.88
N THR A 89 6.34 -36.62 -11.10
CA THR A 89 6.95 -37.08 -9.85
C THR A 89 7.87 -38.28 -10.00
N SER A 90 8.17 -38.70 -11.22
CA SER A 90 9.02 -39.86 -11.51
C SER A 90 9.97 -39.53 -12.64
N GLU A 91 11.26 -39.85 -12.43
CA GLU A 91 12.37 -39.66 -13.37
C GLU A 91 12.28 -40.55 -14.63
N ASP A 92 11.12 -41.18 -14.87
CA ASP A 92 10.92 -42.15 -15.94
C ASP A 92 10.42 -41.49 -17.26
N ASP A 93 9.91 -40.25 -17.23
CA ASP A 93 9.40 -39.56 -18.44
C ASP A 93 10.47 -38.76 -19.21
N ILE A 94 11.70 -38.65 -18.68
CA ILE A 94 12.81 -37.90 -19.30
C ILE A 94 13.57 -38.69 -20.38
N ASN A 95 13.26 -39.97 -20.58
CA ASN A 95 14.02 -40.86 -21.48
C ASN A 95 13.19 -41.53 -22.59
N GLU A 96 12.02 -40.99 -22.96
CA GLU A 96 11.29 -41.49 -24.14
C GLU A 96 11.57 -40.74 -25.45
N ASP A 97 12.20 -39.56 -25.39
CA ASP A 97 12.52 -38.75 -26.59
C ASP A 97 13.95 -38.93 -27.13
N ILE A 98 14.73 -39.88 -26.60
CA ILE A 98 16.01 -40.28 -27.21
C ILE A 98 15.80 -41.60 -27.94
N GLN A 99 15.08 -41.53 -29.08
CA GLN A 99 15.21 -42.54 -30.14
C GLN A 99 16.38 -42.11 -31.06
N PRO A 100 17.21 -43.05 -31.53
CA PRO A 100 18.44 -42.76 -32.28
C PRO A 100 18.21 -42.06 -33.63
#